data_AF-A0A2P5LV98-F1
#
_entry.id   AF-A0A2P5LV98-F1
#
_cell.length_a   1.000
_cell.length_b   1.000
_cell.length_c   1.000
_cell.angle_alpha   90.00
_cell.angle_beta   90.00
_cell.angle_gamma   90.00
#
_symmetry.space_group_name_H-M   'P 1'
#
loop_
_entity.id
_entity.type
_entity.pdbx_description
1 polymer ?
#
loop_
_entity_poly.entity_id
_entity_poly.type
_entity_poly.pdbx_seq_one_letter_code
_entity_poly.pdbx_strand_id
1 'polypeptide(L)'
;MLVRFTAPLWLWQGKGAWHFITLPEDESQVIRLAVPRKGWGSVRVTATIGESRWQTSIFPDTRRNAYLLPVKAAIRKAEALAVGAAVDVSLSLDL
;
A
#
# COMPACT_ATOMS: atom_id res chain seq x y z
N MET A 1 0.71 15.19 -1.36
CA MET A 1 -0.22 14.61 -2.37
C MET A 1 -1.07 13.53 -1.73
N LEU A 2 -2.37 13.46 -2.04
CA LEU A 2 -3.29 12.43 -1.53
C LEU A 2 -3.73 11.51 -2.67
N VAL A 3 -3.69 10.20 -2.43
CA VAL A 3 -4.13 9.16 -3.38
C VAL A 3 -5.11 8.23 -2.67
N ARG A 4 -6.22 7.88 -3.31
CA ARG A 4 -7.26 7.00 -2.74
C ARG A 4 -7.62 5.92 -3.73
N PHE A 5 -7.81 4.69 -3.23
CA PHE A 5 -8.21 3.56 -4.05
C PHE A 5 -8.79 2.45 -3.18
N THR A 6 -9.46 1.51 -3.82
CA THR A 6 -9.97 0.29 -3.19
C THR A 6 -9.31 -0.91 -3.84
N ALA A 7 -8.72 -1.81 -3.04
CA ALA A 7 -8.05 -3.00 -3.58
C ALA A 7 -8.05 -4.16 -2.57
N PRO A 8 -7.95 -5.41 -3.04
CA PRO A 8 -8.01 -6.56 -2.16
C PRO A 8 -6.77 -6.69 -1.28
N LEU A 9 -6.97 -6.98 0.01
CA LEU A 9 -5.91 -7.46 0.89
C LEU A 9 -5.53 -8.90 0.52
N TRP A 10 -4.24 -9.19 0.33
CA TRP A 10 -3.77 -10.53 0.01
C TRP A 10 -2.61 -10.97 0.89
N LEU A 11 -2.49 -12.28 1.08
CA LEU A 11 -1.41 -12.93 1.83
C LEU A 11 -0.28 -13.30 0.86
N TRP A 12 0.95 -12.91 1.19
CA TRP A 12 2.13 -13.33 0.45
C TRP A 12 2.49 -14.79 0.73
N GLN A 13 2.75 -15.54 -0.34
CA GLN A 13 3.01 -16.98 -0.31
C GLN A 13 4.48 -17.34 -0.01
N GLY A 14 5.30 -16.37 0.44
CA GLY A 14 6.70 -16.57 0.79
C GLY A 14 6.92 -16.99 2.24
N LYS A 15 8.18 -16.96 2.70
CA LYS A 15 8.49 -17.13 4.12
C LYS A 15 8.03 -15.89 4.90
N GLY A 16 7.08 -16.09 5.82
CA GLY A 16 6.55 -15.04 6.69
C GLY A 16 5.12 -14.63 6.33
N ALA A 17 4.30 -14.31 7.34
CA ALA A 17 2.88 -14.00 7.19
C ALA A 17 2.61 -12.55 6.74
N TRP A 18 3.27 -12.11 5.67
CA TRP A 18 3.13 -10.75 5.14
C TRP A 18 1.82 -10.57 4.39
N HIS A 19 1.13 -9.46 4.67
CA HIS A 19 -0.10 -9.10 3.97
C HIS A 19 0.11 -7.79 3.24
N PHE A 20 -0.40 -7.74 2.02
CA PHE A 20 -0.22 -6.62 1.12
C PHE A 20 -1.53 -6.20 0.48
N ILE A 21 -1.58 -4.94 0.08
CA ILE A 21 -2.54 -4.42 -0.88
C ILE A 21 -1.72 -3.96 -2.08
N THR A 22 -2.12 -4.39 -3.28
CA THR A 22 -1.52 -3.88 -4.52
C THR A 22 -2.28 -2.64 -4.93
N LEU A 23 -1.59 -1.51 -5.10
CA LEU A 23 -2.19 -0.31 -5.65
C LEU A 23 -2.65 -0.59 -7.09
N PRO A 24 -3.79 -0.04 -7.55
CA PRO A 24 -4.11 -0.09 -8.97
C PRO A 24 -3.07 0.68 -9.78
N GLU A 25 -3.03 0.39 -11.08
CA GLU A 25 -1.95 0.85 -11.96
C GLU A 25 -1.94 2.37 -12.09
N ASP A 26 -3.10 3.00 -12.25
CA ASP A 26 -3.22 4.45 -12.45
C ASP A 26 -2.69 5.22 -11.23
N GLU A 27 -3.06 4.82 -10.02
CA GLU A 27 -2.55 5.42 -8.78
C GLU A 27 -1.05 5.18 -8.62
N SER A 28 -0.57 3.99 -9.02
CA SER A 28 0.85 3.69 -9.03
C SER A 28 1.62 4.60 -9.99
N GLN A 29 1.06 4.87 -11.17
CA GLN A 29 1.64 5.78 -12.16
C GLN A 29 1.65 7.23 -11.65
N VAL A 30 0.55 7.70 -11.07
CA VAL A 30 0.47 9.05 -10.45
C VAL A 30 1.58 9.24 -9.42
N ILE A 31 1.79 8.24 -8.54
CA ILE A 31 2.86 8.31 -7.53
C ILE A 31 4.25 8.34 -8.17
N ARG A 32 4.49 7.53 -9.21
CA ARG A 32 5.79 7.51 -9.92
C ARG A 32 6.12 8.84 -10.60
N LEU A 33 5.12 9.53 -11.12
CA LEU A 33 5.31 10.83 -11.77
C LEU A 33 5.57 11.94 -10.75
N ALA A 34 4.95 11.84 -9.56
CA ALA A 34 5.07 12.85 -8.51
C ALA A 34 6.34 12.72 -7.66
N VAL A 35 6.91 11.51 -7.53
CA VAL A 35 8.04 11.26 -6.62
C VAL A 35 9.31 10.95 -7.41
N PRO A 36 10.41 11.71 -7.23
CA PRO A 36 11.67 11.39 -7.88
C PRO A 36 12.19 10.02 -7.41
N ARG A 37 12.61 9.18 -8.37
CA ARG A 37 13.15 7.86 -8.07
C ARG A 37 14.44 7.98 -7.25
N LYS A 38 14.39 7.51 -6.00
CA LYS A 38 15.54 7.41 -5.09
C LYS A 38 15.72 5.97 -4.58
N GLY A 39 16.97 5.51 -4.46
CA GLY A 39 17.31 4.19 -3.93
C GLY A 39 16.58 3.04 -4.64
N TRP A 40 16.00 2.12 -3.88
CA TRP A 40 15.29 0.94 -4.36
C TRP A 40 13.87 1.21 -4.89
N GLY A 41 13.51 2.49 -5.08
CA GLY A 41 12.20 2.89 -5.62
C GLY A 41 11.03 2.81 -4.63
N SER A 42 11.30 2.58 -3.34
CA SER A 42 10.28 2.66 -2.30
C SER A 42 9.89 4.11 -2.02
N VAL A 43 8.63 4.32 -1.65
CA VAL A 43 8.08 5.66 -1.40
C VAL A 43 7.49 5.69 0.01
N ARG A 44 7.93 6.66 0.82
CA ARG A 44 7.38 6.87 2.17
C ARG A 44 6.00 7.48 2.06
N VAL A 45 5.05 6.91 2.80
CA VAL A 45 3.66 7.35 2.82
C VAL A 45 3.12 7.32 4.25
N THR A 46 2.10 8.12 4.50
CA THR A 46 1.17 7.90 5.60
C THR A 46 -0.07 7.20 5.04
N ALA A 47 -0.28 5.94 5.42
CA ALA A 47 -1.43 5.16 5.01
C ALA A 47 -2.58 5.29 6.02
N THR A 48 -3.81 5.29 5.52
CA THR A 48 -5.04 5.27 6.32
C THR A 48 -5.98 4.22 5.76
N ILE A 49 -6.53 3.38 6.65
CA ILE A 49 -7.61 2.42 6.39
C ILE A 49 -8.56 2.56 7.58
N GLY A 50 -9.83 2.87 7.32
CA GLY A 50 -10.80 3.15 8.39
C GLY A 50 -10.27 4.21 9.37
N GLU A 51 -10.19 3.87 10.66
CA GLU A 51 -9.68 4.77 11.70
C GLU A 51 -8.15 4.64 11.91
N SER A 52 -7.56 3.56 11.41
CA SER A 52 -6.13 3.29 11.51
C SER A 52 -5.30 4.15 10.57
N ARG A 53 -4.39 4.95 11.13
CA ARG A 53 -3.41 5.76 10.39
C ARG A 53 -1.98 5.45 10.83
N TRP A 54 -1.10 5.15 9.89
CA TRP A 54 0.30 4.83 10.21
C TRP A 54 1.28 5.23 9.11
N GLN A 55 2.53 5.50 9.51
CA GLN A 55 3.62 5.71 8.57
C GLN A 55 4.19 4.36 8.08
N THR A 56 4.43 4.27 6.78
CA THR A 56 5.03 3.10 6.14
C THR A 56 5.70 3.48 4.81
N SER A 57 6.16 2.49 4.07
CA SER A 57 6.62 2.65 2.70
C SER A 57 5.86 1.72 1.79
N ILE A 58 5.52 2.20 0.59
CA ILE A 58 5.08 1.35 -0.50
C ILE A 58 6.30 0.92 -1.33
N PHE A 59 6.26 -0.29 -1.87
CA PHE A 59 7.39 -0.90 -2.56
C PHE A 59 7.03 -1.24 -4.00
N PRO A 60 7.92 -0.98 -4.98
CA PRO A 60 7.63 -1.30 -6.36
C PRO A 60 7.60 -2.82 -6.56
N ASP A 61 6.58 -3.31 -7.25
CA ASP A 61 6.52 -4.67 -7.80
C ASP A 61 6.64 -4.58 -9.32
N THR A 62 7.84 -4.94 -9.82
CA THR A 62 8.15 -4.88 -11.25
C THR A 62 7.34 -5.87 -12.07
N ARG A 63 6.91 -7.00 -11.49
CA ARG A 63 6.10 -8.00 -12.20
C ARG A 63 4.67 -7.51 -12.41
N ARG A 64 4.14 -6.75 -11.46
CA ARG A 64 2.77 -6.21 -11.49
C ARG A 64 2.69 -4.79 -12.04
N ASN A 65 3.83 -4.18 -12.35
CA ASN A 65 3.94 -2.76 -12.69
C ASN A 65 3.24 -1.83 -11.68
N ALA A 66 3.20 -2.20 -10.40
CA ALA A 66 2.43 -1.49 -9.38
C ALA A 66 3.26 -1.24 -8.11
N TYR A 67 2.70 -0.51 -7.16
CA TYR A 67 3.22 -0.46 -5.79
C TYR A 67 2.48 -1.43 -4.87
N LEU A 68 3.19 -1.97 -3.88
CA LEU A 68 2.67 -2.79 -2.81
C LEU A 68 2.67 -2.02 -1.50
N LEU A 69 1.52 -1.98 -0.83
CA LEU A 69 1.35 -1.46 0.52
C LEU A 69 1.38 -2.63 1.51
N PRO A 70 2.38 -2.74 2.40
CA PRO A 70 2.33 -3.69 3.50
C PRO A 70 1.27 -3.28 4.54
N VAL A 71 0.46 -4.24 4.97
CA VAL A 71 -0.56 -4.04 6.01
C VAL A 71 -0.19 -4.84 7.26
N LYS A 72 0.19 -4.12 8.32
CA LYS A 72 0.64 -4.73 9.59
C LYS A 72 -0.49 -5.51 10.25
N ALA A 73 -0.14 -6.57 10.99
CA ALA A 73 -1.11 -7.38 11.73
C ALA A 73 -1.99 -6.56 12.69
N ALA A 74 -1.40 -5.56 13.37
CA ALA A 74 -2.15 -4.67 14.27
C ALA A 74 -3.24 -3.88 13.55
N ILE A 75 -2.96 -3.37 12.33
CA ILE A 75 -3.92 -2.64 11.51
C ILE A 75 -5.03 -3.56 11.04
N ARG A 76 -4.67 -4.77 10.56
CA ARG A 76 -5.67 -5.76 10.13
C ARG A 76 -6.59 -6.18 11.27
N LYS A 77 -6.06 -6.31 12.49
CA LYS A 77 -6.86 -6.63 13.68
C LYS A 77 -7.77 -5.48 14.08
N ALA A 78 -7.28 -4.24 14.07
CA ALA A 78 -8.05 -3.06 14.43
C ALA A 78 -9.22 -2.82 13.46
N GLU A 79 -8.97 -2.96 12.16
CA GLU A 79 -9.97 -2.71 11.09
C GLU A 79 -10.69 -3.99 10.64
N ALA A 80 -10.57 -5.10 11.37
CA ALA A 80 -11.18 -6.40 11.06
C ALA A 80 -10.98 -6.89 9.61
N LEU A 81 -9.79 -6.68 9.04
CA LEU A 81 -9.49 -6.97 7.64
C LEU A 81 -9.22 -8.47 7.41
N ALA A 82 -9.94 -9.05 6.47
CA ALA A 82 -9.74 -10.41 5.99
C ALA A 82 -9.03 -10.44 4.63
N VAL A 83 -8.31 -11.54 4.34
CA VAL A 83 -7.76 -11.78 3.00
C VAL A 83 -8.89 -11.86 1.98
N GLY A 84 -8.72 -11.21 0.84
CA GLY A 84 -9.72 -11.08 -0.23
C GLY A 84 -10.68 -9.91 -0.05
N ALA A 85 -10.74 -9.29 1.13
CA ALA A 85 -11.61 -8.13 1.35
C ALA A 85 -11.13 -6.93 0.52
N ALA A 86 -12.08 -6.25 -0.13
CA ALA A 86 -11.84 -4.94 -0.75
C ALA A 86 -11.62 -3.91 0.36
N VAL A 87 -10.47 -3.24 0.33
CA VAL A 87 -10.06 -2.30 1.39
C VAL A 87 -9.93 -0.90 0.80
N ASP A 88 -10.64 0.05 1.39
CA ASP A 88 -10.49 1.47 1.07
C ASP A 88 -9.22 2.03 1.72
N VAL A 89 -8.32 2.52 0.88
CA VAL A 89 -7.01 3.02 1.31
C VAL A 89 -6.87 4.48 0.91
N SER A 90 -6.36 5.29 1.84
CA SER A 90 -5.85 6.63 1.54
C SER A 90 -4.35 6.71 1.83
N LEU A 91 -3.57 7.18 0.86
CA LEU A 91 -2.13 7.42 0.99
C LEU A 91 -1.84 8.91 0.91
N SER A 92 -1.21 9.45 1.94
CA SER A 92 -0.64 10.80 1.94
C SER A 92 0.86 10.72 1.73
N LEU A 93 1.35 11.46 0.74
CA LEU A 93 2.76 11.64 0.42
C LEU A 93 3.17 13.07 0.79
N ASP A 94 4.18 13.19 1.62
CA ASP A 94 4.82 14.48 1.93
C ASP A 94 5.91 14.67 0.87
N LEU A 95 5.64 15.56 -0.10
CA LEU A 95 6.51 15.87 -1.23
C LEU A 95 7.44 17.04 -0.91
#